data_AF-A0A0D8ICQ4-F1
#
_entry.id   AF-A0A0D8ICQ4-F1
#
_cell.length_a   1.000
_cell.length_b   1.000
_cell.length_c   1.000
_cell.angle_alpha   90.00
_cell.angle_beta   90.00
_cell.angle_gamma   90.00
#
_symmetry.space_group_name_H-M   'P 1'
#
loop_
_entity.id
_entity.type
_entity.pdbx_description
1 polymer ?
#
loop_
_entity_poly.entity_id
_entity_poly.type
_entity_poly.pdbx_seq_one_letter_code
_entity_poly.pdbx_strand_id
1 'polypeptide(L)'
;MIDLILFIMITFLTVIFIFVVAPVLTKTINNKDVEKVEILVNRVVLFIEQTEKTISNEEKKHLAISYTKTILEYLDIEFNVLLLEILIEAQVYLLKNKKANY
;
A
#
# COMPACT_ATOMS: atom_id res chain seq x y z
N MET A 1 8.12 -31.36 -39.01
CA MET A 1 9.19 -31.02 -38.02
C MET A 1 9.05 -29.59 -37.53
N ILE A 2 8.92 -28.61 -38.43
CA ILE A 2 8.69 -27.20 -38.07
C ILE A 2 7.44 -27.02 -37.22
N ASP A 3 6.34 -27.70 -37.54
CA ASP A 3 5.10 -27.61 -36.76
C ASP A 3 5.24 -28.14 -35.33
N LEU A 4 6.05 -29.18 -35.14
CA LEU A 4 6.34 -29.75 -33.82
C LEU A 4 7.18 -28.79 -32.98
N ILE A 5 8.17 -28.14 -33.60
CA ILE A 5 9.01 -27.14 -32.94
C ILE A 5 8.17 -25.92 -32.54
N LEU A 6 7.32 -25.43 -33.43
CA LEU A 6 6.39 -24.33 -33.16
C LEU A 6 5.43 -24.68 -32.02
N PHE A 7 4.88 -25.89 -32.00
CA PHE A 7 4.00 -26.36 -30.94
C PHE A 7 4.68 -26.40 -29.57
N ILE A 8 5.90 -26.93 -29.50
CA ILE A 8 6.70 -26.94 -28.27
C ILE A 8 7.01 -25.51 -27.83
N MET A 9 7.39 -24.63 -28.76
CA MET A 9 7.73 -23.24 -28.46
C MET A 9 6.55 -22.46 -27.89
N ILE A 10 5.36 -22.61 -28.49
CA ILE A 10 4.12 -21.99 -27.99
C ILE A 10 3.82 -22.49 -26.58
N THR A 11 3.89 -23.81 -26.37
CA THR A 11 3.63 -24.40 -25.05
C THR A 11 4.59 -23.86 -23.99
N PHE A 12 5.88 -23.76 -24.33
CA PHE A 12 6.89 -23.22 -23.43
C PHE A 12 6.67 -21.73 -23.13
N LEU A 13 6.31 -20.94 -24.14
CA LEU A 13 5.99 -19.53 -23.97
C LEU A 13 4.78 -19.33 -23.06
N THR A 14 3.74 -20.16 -23.22
CA THR A 14 2.54 -20.13 -22.38
C THR A 14 2.87 -20.49 -20.93
N VAL A 15 3.72 -21.50 -20.69
CA VAL A 15 4.17 -21.86 -19.33
C VAL A 15 4.93 -20.69 -18.70
N ILE A 16 5.88 -20.07 -19.42
CA ILE A 16 6.60 -18.89 -18.91
C ILE A 16 5.63 -17.74 -18.61
N PHE A 17 4.64 -17.50 -19.47
CA PHE A 17 3.65 -16.45 -19.25
C PHE A 17 2.83 -16.68 -17.98
N ILE A 18 2.36 -17.91 -17.76
CA ILE A 18 1.54 -18.25 -16.58
C ILE A 18 2.35 -18.21 -15.27
N PHE A 19 3.61 -18.66 -15.29
CA PHE A 19 4.41 -18.77 -14.05
C PHE A 19 5.31 -17.57 -13.75
N VAL A 20 5.60 -16.72 -14.74
CA VAL A 20 6.47 -15.56 -14.56
C VAL A 20 5.71 -14.26 -14.78
N VAL A 21 5.04 -14.12 -15.93
CA VAL A 21 4.39 -12.85 -16.30
C VAL A 21 3.10 -12.62 -15.52
N ALA A 22 2.23 -13.62 -15.41
CA ALA A 22 0.96 -13.48 -14.68
C ALA A 22 1.17 -13.15 -13.19
N PRO A 23 2.12 -13.76 -12.45
CA PRO A 23 2.47 -13.37 -11.08
C PRO A 23 3.03 -11.95 -10.99
N VAL A 24 3.88 -11.54 -11.94
CA VAL A 24 4.44 -10.18 -11.97
C VAL A 24 3.36 -9.13 -12.25
N LEU A 25 2.37 -9.44 -13.10
CA LEU A 25 1.21 -8.57 -13.34
C LEU A 25 0.23 -8.58 -12.16
N THR A 26 0.06 -9.69 -11.45
CA THR A 26 -0.79 -9.78 -10.24
C THR A 26 -0.13 -9.22 -8.98
N LYS A 27 1.19 -8.98 -8.98
CA LYS A 27 1.89 -8.17 -7.96
C LYS A 27 1.54 -6.68 -8.01
N THR A 28 0.70 -6.25 -8.95
CA THR A 28 0.12 -4.91 -8.95
C THR A 28 -0.93 -4.86 -7.85
N ILE A 29 -0.53 -4.38 -6.67
CA ILE A 29 -1.33 -3.95 -5.51
C ILE A 29 -2.84 -4.23 -5.71
N ASN A 30 -3.31 -5.34 -5.15
CA ASN A 30 -4.71 -5.72 -5.23
C ASN A 30 -5.54 -4.62 -4.53
N ASN A 31 -6.64 -4.15 -5.12
CA ASN A 31 -7.47 -3.08 -4.51
C ASN A 31 -7.89 -3.40 -3.07
N LYS A 32 -8.03 -4.70 -2.74
CA LYS A 32 -8.29 -5.20 -1.39
C LYS A 32 -7.17 -4.89 -0.38
N ASP A 33 -5.93 -4.82 -0.83
CA ASP A 33 -4.79 -4.51 0.04
C ASP A 33 -4.64 -3.00 0.24
N VAL A 34 -5.00 -2.19 -0.76
CA VAL A 34 -5.13 -0.72 -0.59
C VAL A 34 -6.14 -0.39 0.50
N GLU A 35 -7.32 -1.01 0.48
CA GLU A 35 -8.36 -0.77 1.48
C GLU A 35 -7.89 -1.14 2.90
N LYS A 36 -7.17 -2.26 3.05
CA LYS A 36 -6.57 -2.64 4.35
C LYS A 36 -5.53 -1.63 4.81
N VAL A 37 -4.68 -1.15 3.89
CA VAL A 37 -3.65 -0.15 4.20
C VAL A 37 -4.31 1.17 4.59
N GLU A 38 -5.38 1.58 3.92
CA GLU A 38 -6.14 2.78 4.28
C GLU A 38 -6.74 2.68 5.70
N ILE A 39 -7.34 1.53 6.03
CA ILE A 39 -7.85 1.27 7.39
C ILE A 39 -6.73 1.35 8.42
N LEU A 40 -5.56 0.80 8.08
CA LEU A 40 -4.39 0.79 8.96
C LEU A 40 -3.86 2.21 9.19
N VAL A 41 -3.66 2.98 8.12
CA VAL A 41 -3.27 4.39 8.16
C VAL A 41 -4.24 5.18 9.04
N ASN A 42 -5.55 5.04 8.81
CA ASN A 42 -6.56 5.75 9.59
C ASN A 42 -6.45 5.42 11.10
N ARG A 43 -6.29 4.14 11.46
CA ARG A 43 -6.11 3.74 12.86
C ARG A 43 -4.84 4.32 13.48
N VAL A 44 -3.73 4.33 12.74
CA VAL A 44 -2.46 4.91 13.21
C VAL A 44 -2.59 6.42 13.44
N VAL A 45 -3.20 7.14 12.49
CA VAL A 45 -3.42 8.59 12.62
C VAL A 45 -4.36 8.90 13.80
N LEU A 46 -5.45 8.15 13.95
CA LEU A 46 -6.36 8.31 15.09
C LEU A 46 -5.69 8.00 16.43
N PHE A 47 -4.85 6.95 16.48
CA PHE A 47 -4.09 6.62 17.67
C PHE A 47 -3.16 7.77 18.08
N ILE A 48 -2.36 8.28 17.15
CA ILE A 48 -1.46 9.42 17.38
C ILE A 48 -2.26 10.65 17.83
N GLU A 49 -3.41 10.93 17.22
CA GLU A 49 -4.25 12.05 17.62
C GLU A 49 -4.80 11.92 19.05
N GLN A 50 -5.04 10.69 19.52
CA GLN A 50 -5.53 10.42 20.86
C GLN A 50 -4.43 10.43 21.93
N THR A 51 -3.26 9.88 21.61
CA THR A 51 -2.14 9.74 22.56
C THR A 51 -1.25 10.98 22.60
N GLU A 52 -0.99 11.61 21.46
CA GLU A 52 -0.03 12.69 21.30
C GLU A 52 -0.74 14.01 20.95
N LYS A 53 -1.49 14.55 21.91
CA LYS A 53 -2.28 15.77 21.70
C LYS A 53 -1.44 17.05 21.58
N THR A 54 -0.22 17.03 22.10
CA THR A 54 0.66 18.19 22.29
C THR A 54 1.67 18.42 21.17
N ILE A 55 1.84 17.45 20.26
CA ILE A 55 2.79 17.56 19.14
C ILE A 55 2.18 18.28 17.94
N SER A 56 3.04 18.88 17.13
CA SER A 56 2.65 19.58 15.91
C SER A 56 2.11 18.61 14.84
N ASN A 57 1.34 19.12 13.88
CA ASN A 57 0.79 18.29 12.80
C ASN A 57 1.87 17.67 11.91
N GLU A 58 3.00 18.36 11.72
CA GLU A 58 4.15 17.82 10.98
C GLU A 58 4.78 16.64 11.73
N GLU A 59 4.91 16.74 13.05
CA GLU A 59 5.39 15.62 13.88
C GLU A 59 4.41 14.45 13.87
N LYS A 60 3.09 14.72 13.90
CA LYS A 60 2.06 13.69 13.74
C LYS A 60 2.16 12.97 12.40
N LYS A 61 2.40 13.72 11.32
CA LYS A 61 2.61 13.17 9.97
C LYS A 61 3.82 12.25 9.95
N HIS A 62 4.96 12.70 10.48
CA HIS A 62 6.18 11.89 10.55
C HIS A 62 6.01 10.62 11.39
N LEU A 63 5.34 10.72 12.54
CA LEU A 63 5.04 9.55 13.37
C LEU A 63 4.08 8.59 12.69
N ALA A 64 3.06 9.11 12.00
CA ALA A 64 2.10 8.28 11.27
C ALA A 64 2.77 7.51 10.14
N ILE A 65 3.70 8.15 9.42
CA ILE A 65 4.51 7.49 8.37
C ILE A 65 5.38 6.40 9.00
N SER A 66 6.12 6.74 10.06
CA SER A 66 7.02 5.79 10.72
C SER A 66 6.27 4.57 11.24
N TYR A 67 5.18 4.76 11.98
CA TYR A 67 4.41 3.67 12.56
C TYR A 67 3.73 2.83 11.49
N THR A 68 3.14 3.46 10.47
CA THR A 68 2.52 2.71 9.39
C THR A 68 3.55 1.88 8.63
N LYS A 69 4.73 2.45 8.34
CA LYS A 69 5.81 1.74 7.67
C LYS A 69 6.30 0.54 8.48
N THR A 70 6.54 0.70 9.78
CA THR A 70 6.95 -0.41 10.65
C THR A 70 5.90 -1.53 10.67
N ILE A 71 4.61 -1.19 10.68
CA ILE A 71 3.55 -2.22 10.65
C ILE A 71 3.51 -2.93 9.30
N LEU A 72 3.65 -2.20 8.19
CA LEU A 72 3.69 -2.81 6.85
C LEU A 72 4.90 -3.72 6.66
N GLU A 73 6.06 -3.31 7.15
CA GLU A 73 7.28 -4.13 7.17
C GLU A 73 7.09 -5.41 8.01
N TYR A 74 6.46 -5.31 9.18
CA TYR A 74 6.15 -6.48 10.01
C TYR A 74 5.18 -7.46 9.34
N LEU A 75 4.28 -6.95 8.50
CA LEU A 75 3.30 -7.75 7.76
C LEU A 75 3.82 -8.24 6.40
N ASP A 76 5.08 -7.94 6.06
CA ASP A 76 5.71 -8.25 4.77
C ASP A 76 4.89 -7.71 3.56
N ILE A 77 4.29 -6.53 3.74
CA ILE A 77 3.51 -5.86 2.70
C ILE A 77 4.38 -4.83 2.01
N GLU A 78 4.79 -5.12 0.76
CA GLU A 78 5.42 -4.13 -0.10
C GLU A 78 4.39 -3.06 -0.52
N PHE A 79 4.59 -1.83 -0.06
CA PHE A 79 3.74 -0.70 -0.39
C PHE A 79 4.54 0.49 -0.90
N ASN A 80 3.96 1.22 -1.85
CA ASN A 80 4.60 2.40 -2.42
C ASN A 80 4.68 3.53 -1.38
N VAL A 81 5.89 3.96 -1.03
CA VAL A 81 6.15 5.00 -0.01
C VAL A 81 5.48 6.32 -0.36
N LEU A 82 5.51 6.74 -1.63
CA LEU A 82 4.86 7.97 -2.08
C LEU A 82 3.34 7.90 -1.86
N LEU A 83 2.74 6.74 -2.15
CA LEU A 83 1.31 6.54 -1.98
C LEU A 83 0.92 6.54 -0.50
N LEU A 84 1.77 5.96 0.36
CA LEU A 84 1.59 5.99 1.82
C LEU A 84 1.61 7.43 2.37
N GLU A 85 2.56 8.24 1.93
CA GLU A 85 2.66 9.64 2.34
C GLU A 85 1.42 10.44 1.93
N ILE A 86 0.94 10.27 0.69
CA ILE A 86 -0.28 10.93 0.20
C ILE A 86 -1.50 10.52 1.02
N LEU A 87 -1.65 9.22 1.34
CA LEU A 87 -2.75 8.72 2.16
C LEU A 87 -2.73 9.30 3.58
N ILE A 88 -1.56 9.34 4.21
CA ILE A 88 -1.39 9.90 5.55
C ILE A 88 -1.68 11.41 5.53
N GLU A 89 -1.17 12.14 4.55
CA GLU A 89 -1.42 13.57 4.40
C GLU A 89 -2.90 13.87 4.22
N ALA A 90 -3.59 13.10 3.38
CA ALA A 90 -5.04 13.20 3.20
C ALA A 90 -5.79 12.97 4.53
N GLN A 91 -5.41 11.94 5.30
CA GLN A 91 -6.06 11.62 6.58
C GLN A 91 -5.81 12.70 7.66
N VAL A 92 -4.57 13.19 7.78
CA VAL A 92 -4.23 14.29 8.70
C VAL A 92 -4.98 15.57 8.32
N TYR A 93 -5.11 15.87 7.02
CA TYR A 93 -5.86 17.02 6.53
C TYR A 93 -7.38 16.89 6.75
N LEU A 94 -7.95 15.70 6.51
CA LEU A 94 -9.37 15.44 6.74
C LEU A 94 -9.75 15.59 8.22
N LEU A 95 -8.87 15.19 9.13
CA LEU A 95 -9.07 15.41 10.58
C LEU A 95 -9.13 16.90 10.93
N LYS A 96 -8.32 17.74 10.28
CA LYS A 96 -8.39 19.20 10.45
C LYS A 96 -9.75 19.76 10.04
N ASN A 97 -10.27 19.36 8.88
CA ASN A 97 -11.57 19.83 8.40
C ASN A 97 -12.75 19.31 9.23
N LYS A 98 -12.62 18.13 9.85
CA LYS A 98 -13.66 17.61 10.74
C LYS A 98 -13.75 18.39 12.06
N LYS A 99 -12.64 18.94 12.55
CA LYS A 99 -12.63 19.85 13.72
C LYS A 99 -13.13 21.26 13.41
N ALA A 100 -13.03 21.73 12.16
CA ALA A 100 -13.48 23.06 11.76
C ALA A 100 -15.00 23.18 11.54
N ASN A 101 -15.71 22.06 11.47
CA ASN A 101 -17.17 21.99 11.27
C ASN A 101 -17.96 21.77 12.59
N TYR A 102 -17.34 21.97 13.75
CA TYR A 102 -17.99 21.95 15.07
C TYR A 102 -17.74 23.25 15.82
#